data_AF-A0A0E0K3S9-F1
#
_entry.id   AF-A0A0E0K3S9-F1
#
_cell.length_a   1.000
_cell.length_b   1.000
_cell.length_c   1.000
_cell.angle_alpha   90.00
_cell.angle_beta   90.00
_cell.angle_gamma   90.00
#
_symmetry.space_group_name_H-M   'P 1'
#
loop_
_entity.id
_entity.type
_entity.pdbx_description
1 polymer ?
#
loop_
_entity_poly.entity_id
_entity_poly.type
_entity_poly.pdbx_seq_one_letter_code
_entity_poly.pdbx_strand_id
1 'polypeptide(L)'
;MRRLLVPVLLLLLALSTCESSVLQDTCKSVAAGHTSISYNDCIKAFQADSASATAADTRGLASIAAKIAEKAANATSARIAALRASEKDARRQDRLGVCAEVYSDAVDQLGEATEDIARGGDEATQDAVTQLSAALDAPGTCEDAFGEADDASPLAPEDAEFAKLATIALAVAASLSPPPSTPATRD
;
A
#
# COMPACT_ATOMS: atom_id res chain seq x y z
N MET A 1 6.84 29.41 47.54
CA MET A 1 6.37 29.55 46.13
C MET A 1 7.37 29.03 45.10
N ARG A 2 8.65 29.48 45.06
CA ARG A 2 9.68 28.97 44.11
C ARG A 2 9.99 27.47 44.15
N ARG A 3 9.81 26.77 45.28
CA ARG A 3 10.09 25.33 45.41
C ARG A 3 9.04 24.41 44.76
N LEU A 4 7.85 24.93 44.47
CA LEU A 4 6.79 24.20 43.76
C LEU A 4 6.87 24.39 42.24
N LEU A 5 7.57 25.43 41.75
CA LEU A 5 7.75 25.68 40.33
C LEU A 5 8.62 24.61 39.64
N VAL A 6 9.63 24.08 40.33
CA VAL A 6 10.53 23.05 39.78
C VAL A 6 9.82 21.72 39.56
N PRO A 7 9.10 21.12 40.55
CA PRO A 7 8.36 19.89 40.33
C PRO A 7 7.17 20.08 39.37
N VAL A 8 6.55 21.27 39.34
CA VAL A 8 5.49 21.58 38.35
C VAL A 8 6.06 21.69 36.93
N LEU A 9 7.23 22.32 36.74
CA LEU A 9 7.91 22.40 35.45
C LEU A 9 8.40 21.02 34.98
N LEU A 10 8.90 20.17 35.89
CA LEU A 10 9.25 18.77 35.61
C LEU A 10 8.02 17.91 35.26
N LEU A 11 6.88 18.14 35.90
CA LEU A 11 5.61 17.48 35.55
C LEU A 11 5.12 17.95 34.17
N LEU A 12 5.21 19.25 33.86
CA LEU A 12 4.86 19.83 32.56
C LEU A 12 5.78 19.35 31.42
N LEU A 13 7.07 19.08 31.69
CA LEU A 13 8.01 18.45 30.76
C LEU A 13 7.75 16.94 30.58
N ALA A 14 7.25 16.26 31.61
CA ALA A 14 6.83 14.85 31.55
C ALA A 14 5.46 14.67 30.85
N LEU A 15 4.66 15.74 30.78
CA LEU A 15 3.49 15.87 29.92
C LEU A 15 3.87 16.19 28.46
N SER A 16 5.12 15.93 28.03
CA SER A 16 5.46 15.82 26.61
C SER A 16 4.43 14.91 25.96
N THR A 17 3.47 15.53 25.29
CA THR A 17 2.41 14.87 24.56
C THR A 17 3.14 13.97 23.59
N CYS A 18 2.96 12.65 23.73
CA CYS A 18 3.41 11.71 22.73
C CYS A 18 2.53 11.98 21.51
N GLU A 19 2.89 12.99 20.72
CA GLU A 19 2.25 13.23 19.44
C GLU A 19 2.52 11.99 18.61
N SER A 20 1.44 11.28 18.34
CA SER A 20 1.43 10.13 17.47
C SER A 20 1.94 10.61 16.12
N SER A 21 2.93 9.91 15.54
CA SER A 21 3.42 10.32 14.23
C SER A 21 2.31 10.18 13.18
N VAL A 22 2.41 10.91 12.08
CA VAL A 22 1.49 10.79 10.93
C VAL A 22 1.33 9.32 10.51
N LEU A 23 2.42 8.54 10.56
CA LEU A 23 2.42 7.11 10.31
C LEU A 23 1.55 6.32 11.30
N GLN A 24 1.70 6.58 12.60
CA GLN A 24 0.92 5.90 13.63
C GLN A 24 -0.57 6.21 13.50
N ASP A 25 -0.94 7.47 13.23
CA ASP A 25 -2.35 7.85 13.07
C ASP A 25 -2.96 7.29 11.78
N THR A 26 -2.20 7.31 10.69
CA THR A 26 -2.60 6.69 9.42
C THR A 26 -2.85 5.19 9.61
N CYS A 27 -1.92 4.46 10.25
CA CYS A 27 -2.09 3.03 10.46
C CYS A 27 -3.23 2.68 11.44
N LYS A 28 -3.52 3.53 12.43
CA LYS A 28 -4.72 3.36 13.28
C LYS A 28 -6.00 3.53 12.46
N SER A 29 -6.05 4.56 11.61
CA SER A 29 -7.19 4.82 10.73
C SER A 29 -7.44 3.66 9.76
N VAL A 30 -6.38 3.21 9.08
CA VAL A 30 -6.44 2.05 8.16
C VAL A 30 -6.93 0.79 8.90
N ALA A 31 -6.38 0.48 10.06
CA ALA A 31 -6.78 -0.71 10.83
C ALA A 31 -8.24 -0.63 11.34
N ALA A 32 -8.78 0.57 11.55
CA ALA A 32 -10.17 0.76 11.94
C ALA A 32 -11.13 0.60 10.74
N GLY A 33 -10.69 0.96 9.53
CA GLY A 33 -11.49 0.87 8.30
C GLY A 33 -11.38 -0.47 7.55
N HIS A 34 -10.30 -1.23 7.76
CA HIS A 34 -9.98 -2.44 7.00
C HIS A 34 -9.69 -3.62 7.91
N THR A 35 -10.62 -4.58 8.00
CA THR A 35 -10.47 -5.77 8.87
C THR A 35 -9.35 -6.71 8.44
N SER A 36 -8.89 -6.63 7.19
CA SER A 36 -7.78 -7.42 6.64
C SER A 36 -6.40 -6.84 6.94
N ILE A 37 -6.31 -5.60 7.43
CA ILE A 37 -5.03 -4.91 7.70
C ILE A 37 -4.94 -4.59 9.18
N SER A 38 -4.06 -5.27 9.90
CA SER A 38 -3.79 -4.88 11.30
C SER A 38 -2.92 -3.63 11.37
N TYR A 39 -3.03 -2.89 12.47
CA TYR A 39 -2.13 -1.76 12.76
C TYR A 39 -0.65 -2.17 12.64
N ASN A 40 -0.30 -3.34 13.18
CA ASN A 40 1.07 -3.85 13.14
C ASN A 40 1.53 -4.19 11.72
N ASP A 41 0.63 -4.68 10.88
CA ASP A 41 0.92 -4.97 9.48
C ASP A 41 1.17 -3.70 8.68
N CYS A 42 0.34 -2.67 8.89
CA CYS A 42 0.55 -1.35 8.30
C CYS A 42 1.91 -0.77 8.73
N ILE A 43 2.22 -0.75 10.03
CA ILE A 43 3.50 -0.24 10.53
C ILE A 43 4.68 -1.01 9.94
N LYS A 44 4.60 -2.35 9.86
CA LYS A 44 5.66 -3.18 9.28
C LYS A 44 5.88 -2.89 7.80
N ALA A 45 4.82 -2.66 7.02
CA ALA A 45 4.94 -2.31 5.61
C ALA A 45 5.80 -1.05 5.43
N PHE A 46 5.56 -0.02 6.25
CA PHE A 46 6.32 1.23 6.21
C PHE A 46 7.75 1.12 6.77
N GLN A 47 8.04 0.15 7.63
CA GLN A 47 9.42 -0.09 8.12
C GLN A 47 10.38 -0.53 7.01
N ALA A 48 9.87 -1.01 5.87
CA ALA A 48 10.68 -1.35 4.70
C ALA A 48 11.32 -0.12 4.03
N ASP A 49 10.85 1.09 4.34
CA ASP A 49 11.35 2.35 3.78
C ASP A 49 11.64 3.36 4.90
N SER A 50 12.88 3.85 4.96
CA SER A 50 13.31 4.82 5.97
C SER A 50 12.65 6.20 5.81
N ALA A 51 12.16 6.55 4.61
CA ALA A 51 11.45 7.81 4.36
C ALA A 51 10.10 7.85 5.08
N SER A 52 9.51 6.70 5.40
CA SER A 52 8.21 6.60 6.11
C SER A 52 8.24 7.27 7.48
N ALA A 53 9.39 7.28 8.15
CA ALA A 53 9.55 7.91 9.46
C ALA A 53 9.51 9.45 9.40
N THR A 54 9.74 10.01 8.23
CA THR A 54 9.87 11.46 7.99
C THR A 54 8.74 12.04 7.14
N ALA A 55 7.72 11.25 6.82
CA ALA A 55 6.59 11.71 6.04
C ALA A 55 5.88 12.88 6.75
N ALA A 56 5.69 13.99 6.03
CA ALA A 56 5.14 15.21 6.60
C ALA A 56 3.61 15.16 6.79
N ASP A 57 2.92 14.39 5.96
CA ASP A 57 1.48 14.23 5.94
C ASP A 57 1.06 12.85 5.37
N THR A 58 -0.24 12.56 5.44
CA THR A 58 -0.82 11.30 4.94
C THR A 58 -0.65 11.13 3.44
N ARG A 59 -0.59 12.23 2.67
CA ARG A 59 -0.35 12.18 1.22
C ARG A 59 1.06 11.70 0.91
N GLY A 60 2.06 12.19 1.64
CA GLY A 60 3.42 11.67 1.59
C GLY A 60 3.50 10.19 1.95
N LEU A 61 2.75 9.74 2.96
CA LEU A 61 2.66 8.30 3.28
C LEU A 61 1.99 7.49 2.18
N ALA A 62 0.94 8.00 1.52
CA ALA A 62 0.30 7.35 0.39
C ALA A 62 1.29 7.14 -0.76
N SER A 63 2.06 8.18 -1.12
CA SER A 63 3.12 8.05 -2.15
C SER A 63 4.21 7.06 -1.75
N ILE A 64 4.60 7.00 -0.47
CA ILE A 64 5.58 6.03 0.01
C ILE A 64 5.02 4.60 -0.05
N ALA A 65 3.78 4.39 0.35
CA ALA A 65 3.12 3.08 0.29
C ALA A 65 3.02 2.55 -1.15
N ALA A 66 2.63 3.41 -2.09
CA ALA A 66 2.59 3.07 -3.52
C ALA A 66 3.98 2.64 -4.04
N LYS A 67 5.05 3.38 -3.70
CA LYS A 67 6.42 3.02 -4.07
C LYS A 67 6.92 1.72 -3.43
N ILE A 68 6.52 1.44 -2.20
CA ILE A 68 6.84 0.16 -1.55
C ILE A 68 6.17 -0.99 -2.31
N ALA A 69 4.90 -0.85 -2.67
CA ALA A 69 4.18 -1.83 -3.48
C ALA A 69 4.80 -1.96 -4.89
N GLU A 70 5.18 -0.86 -5.54
CA GLU A 70 5.84 -0.85 -6.85
C GLU A 70 7.17 -1.63 -6.83
N LYS A 71 7.95 -1.47 -5.75
CA LYS A 71 9.19 -2.23 -5.57
C LYS A 71 8.94 -3.73 -5.41
N ALA A 72 7.87 -4.11 -4.70
CA ALA A 72 7.47 -5.51 -4.56
C ALA A 72 6.96 -6.09 -5.90
N ALA A 73 6.17 -5.33 -6.66
CA ALA A 73 5.76 -5.71 -8.00
C ALA A 73 6.96 -5.94 -8.93
N ASN A 74 7.92 -5.02 -8.95
CA ASN A 74 9.17 -5.16 -9.72
C ASN A 74 9.99 -6.39 -9.31
N ALA A 75 10.10 -6.67 -8.01
CA ALA A 75 10.78 -7.86 -7.52
C ALA A 75 10.08 -9.15 -7.99
N THR A 76 8.74 -9.14 -8.01
CA THR A 76 7.92 -10.25 -8.50
C THR A 76 8.05 -10.42 -10.01
N SER A 77 8.03 -9.34 -10.79
CA SER A 77 8.34 -9.35 -12.23
C SER A 77 9.70 -9.96 -12.53
N ALA A 78 10.74 -9.61 -11.76
CA ALA A 78 12.07 -10.20 -11.90
C ALA A 78 12.07 -11.71 -11.57
N ARG A 79 11.33 -12.13 -10.55
CA ARG A 79 11.14 -13.53 -10.19
C ARG A 79 10.43 -14.31 -11.31
N ILE A 80 9.34 -13.77 -11.86
CA ILE A 80 8.62 -14.34 -12.99
C ILE A 80 9.55 -14.51 -14.20
N ALA A 81 10.34 -13.49 -14.54
CA ALA A 81 11.29 -13.56 -15.64
C ALA A 81 12.33 -14.69 -15.44
N ALA A 82 12.84 -14.86 -14.22
CA ALA A 82 13.76 -15.96 -13.90
C ALA A 82 13.11 -17.35 -14.00
N LEU A 83 11.86 -17.49 -13.54
CA LEU A 83 11.09 -18.72 -13.69
C LEU A 83 10.89 -19.07 -15.17
N ARG A 84 10.46 -18.09 -15.98
CA ARG A 84 10.29 -18.24 -17.43
C ARG A 84 11.59 -18.58 -18.15
N ALA A 85 12.75 -18.11 -17.69
CA ALA A 85 14.02 -18.46 -18.33
C ALA A 85 14.38 -19.95 -18.17
N SER A 86 13.83 -20.64 -17.16
CA SER A 86 14.17 -22.02 -16.81
C SER A 86 13.05 -23.04 -17.02
N GLU A 87 11.80 -22.58 -17.18
CA GLU A 87 10.64 -23.43 -17.37
C GLU A 87 10.62 -24.08 -18.76
N LYS A 88 10.42 -25.40 -18.79
CA LYS A 88 10.43 -26.22 -20.02
C LYS A 88 9.04 -26.65 -20.44
N ASP A 89 8.09 -26.68 -19.51
CA ASP A 89 6.71 -26.99 -19.81
C ASP A 89 6.03 -25.78 -20.48
N ALA A 90 5.54 -25.98 -21.71
CA ALA A 90 4.94 -24.90 -22.50
C ALA A 90 3.66 -24.35 -21.85
N ARG A 91 2.88 -25.17 -21.14
CA ARG A 91 1.67 -24.71 -20.47
C ARG A 91 1.99 -23.89 -19.23
N ARG A 92 3.03 -24.27 -18.48
CA ARG A 92 3.55 -23.45 -17.37
C ARG A 92 4.18 -22.16 -17.88
N GLN A 93 4.84 -22.17 -19.03
CA GLN A 93 5.31 -20.94 -19.71
C GLN A 93 4.18 -19.99 -20.03
N ASP A 94 3.06 -20.47 -20.59
CA ASP A 94 1.89 -19.65 -20.90
C ASP A 94 1.34 -18.97 -19.63
N ARG A 95 1.21 -19.73 -18.52
CA ARG A 95 0.74 -19.20 -17.23
C ARG A 95 1.69 -18.18 -16.61
N LEU A 96 3.00 -18.46 -16.63
CA LEU A 96 4.00 -17.47 -16.22
C LEU A 96 3.97 -16.23 -17.14
N GLY A 97 3.54 -16.38 -18.39
CA GLY A 97 3.27 -15.29 -19.31
C GLY A 97 2.14 -14.39 -18.83
N VAL A 98 1.01 -14.96 -18.40
CA VAL A 98 -0.10 -14.22 -17.78
C VAL A 98 0.39 -13.45 -16.55
N CYS A 99 1.10 -14.12 -15.64
CA CYS A 99 1.69 -13.45 -14.48
C CYS A 99 2.62 -12.28 -14.87
N ALA A 100 3.45 -12.48 -15.91
CA ALA A 100 4.36 -11.43 -16.37
C ALA A 100 3.63 -10.19 -16.91
N GLU A 101 2.51 -10.39 -17.61
CA GLU A 101 1.67 -9.32 -18.14
C GLU A 101 1.04 -8.51 -17.01
N VAL A 102 0.31 -9.17 -16.10
CA VAL A 102 -0.40 -8.46 -15.02
C VAL A 102 0.54 -7.77 -14.02
N TYR A 103 1.74 -8.31 -13.79
CA TYR A 103 2.73 -7.63 -12.96
C TYR A 103 3.45 -6.49 -13.68
N SER A 104 3.56 -6.52 -15.01
CA SER A 104 4.01 -5.36 -15.78
C SER A 104 3.00 -4.23 -15.67
N ASP A 105 1.72 -4.54 -15.88
CA ASP A 105 0.62 -3.58 -15.75
C ASP A 105 0.56 -2.99 -14.33
N ALA A 106 0.70 -3.84 -13.30
CA ALA A 106 0.71 -3.39 -11.91
C ALA A 106 1.85 -2.40 -11.62
N VAL A 107 3.05 -2.61 -12.19
CA VAL A 107 4.18 -1.66 -12.03
C VAL A 107 3.83 -0.31 -12.65
N ASP A 108 3.29 -0.29 -13.87
CA ASP A 108 2.91 0.95 -14.53
C ASP A 108 1.80 1.70 -13.76
N GLN A 109 0.76 0.97 -13.33
CA GLN A 109 -0.35 1.50 -12.53
C GLN A 109 0.11 2.08 -11.19
N LEU A 110 1.07 1.44 -10.51
CA LEU A 110 1.65 1.94 -9.26
C LEU A 110 2.49 3.20 -9.47
N GLY A 111 3.19 3.30 -10.60
CA GLY A 111 3.88 4.51 -11.04
C GLY A 111 2.90 5.65 -11.26
N GLU A 112 1.85 5.43 -12.06
CA GLU A 112 0.79 6.42 -12.33
C GLU A 112 0.10 6.87 -11.04
N ALA A 113 -0.28 5.94 -10.16
CA ALA A 113 -0.86 6.26 -8.86
C ALA A 113 0.06 7.14 -8.01
N THR A 114 1.37 6.90 -8.03
CA THR A 114 2.34 7.70 -7.29
C THR A 114 2.38 9.15 -7.81
N GLU A 115 2.34 9.34 -9.13
CA GLU A 115 2.28 10.66 -9.76
C GLU A 115 0.97 11.39 -9.44
N ASP A 116 -0.15 10.68 -9.47
CA ASP A 116 -1.48 11.20 -9.19
C ASP A 116 -1.63 11.63 -7.71
N ILE A 117 -1.12 10.81 -6.77
CA ILE A 117 -1.05 11.18 -5.35
C ILE A 117 -0.19 12.43 -5.17
N ALA A 118 0.93 12.54 -5.87
CA ALA A 118 1.81 13.71 -5.77
C ALA A 118 1.17 14.98 -6.33
N ARG A 119 0.37 14.86 -7.41
CA ARG A 119 -0.35 15.98 -8.03
C ARG A 119 -1.40 16.57 -7.09
N GLY A 120 -2.12 15.70 -6.38
CA GLY A 120 -3.16 16.11 -5.44
C GLY A 120 -4.42 16.69 -6.08
N GLY A 121 -5.40 17.01 -5.23
CA GLY A 121 -6.78 17.30 -5.65
C GLY A 121 -7.65 16.04 -5.68
N ASP A 122 -8.97 16.25 -5.66
CA ASP A 122 -9.94 15.16 -5.50
C ASP A 122 -9.93 14.20 -6.71
N GLU A 123 -9.92 14.75 -7.93
CA GLU A 123 -9.90 13.98 -9.19
C GLU A 123 -8.64 13.09 -9.29
N ALA A 124 -7.45 13.68 -9.16
CA ALA A 124 -6.20 12.91 -9.18
C ALA A 124 -6.13 11.89 -8.04
N THR A 125 -6.72 12.17 -6.87
CA THR A 125 -6.77 11.19 -5.78
C THR A 125 -7.68 10.01 -6.13
N GLN A 126 -8.80 10.25 -6.84
CA GLN A 126 -9.67 9.19 -7.34
C GLN A 126 -9.01 8.35 -8.43
N ASP A 127 -8.26 9.00 -9.33
CA ASP A 127 -7.48 8.30 -10.36
C ASP A 127 -6.43 7.39 -9.70
N ALA A 128 -5.68 7.89 -8.73
CA ALA A 128 -4.72 7.08 -7.97
C ALA A 128 -5.35 5.87 -7.28
N VAL A 129 -6.52 6.04 -6.66
CA VAL A 129 -7.27 4.95 -6.02
C VAL A 129 -7.71 3.90 -7.06
N THR A 130 -8.10 4.34 -8.26
CA THR A 130 -8.47 3.44 -9.37
C THR A 130 -7.27 2.63 -9.83
N GLN A 131 -6.12 3.28 -10.03
CA GLN A 131 -4.88 2.63 -10.45
C GLN A 131 -4.38 1.63 -9.40
N LEU A 132 -4.41 2.00 -8.12
CA LEU A 132 -4.05 1.11 -7.01
C LEU A 132 -4.98 -0.11 -6.90
N SER A 133 -6.26 0.08 -7.20
CA SER A 133 -7.23 -1.03 -7.21
C SER A 133 -6.95 -1.98 -8.37
N ALA A 134 -6.66 -1.46 -9.56
CA ALA A 134 -6.29 -2.27 -10.72
C ALA A 134 -4.99 -3.05 -10.47
N ALA A 135 -3.97 -2.42 -9.87
CA ALA A 135 -2.72 -3.09 -9.55
C ALA A 135 -2.91 -4.24 -8.55
N LEU A 136 -3.87 -4.11 -7.63
CA LEU A 136 -4.18 -5.14 -6.62
C LEU A 136 -4.80 -6.42 -7.22
N ASP A 137 -5.29 -6.39 -8.47
CA ASP A 137 -5.86 -7.55 -9.15
C ASP A 137 -4.80 -8.50 -9.74
N ALA A 138 -3.56 -8.03 -9.93
CA ALA A 138 -2.46 -8.82 -10.47
C ALA A 138 -2.18 -10.14 -9.73
N PRO A 139 -2.04 -10.18 -8.39
CA PRO A 139 -1.75 -11.42 -7.68
C PRO A 139 -2.87 -12.46 -7.83
N GLY A 140 -4.13 -12.02 -7.77
CA GLY A 140 -5.28 -12.91 -7.99
C GLY A 140 -5.27 -13.50 -9.40
N THR A 141 -5.06 -12.66 -10.42
CA THR A 141 -5.02 -13.10 -11.82
C THR A 141 -3.85 -14.06 -12.09
N CYS A 142 -2.70 -13.84 -11.47
CA CYS A 142 -1.56 -14.75 -11.56
C CYS A 142 -1.86 -16.10 -10.89
N GLU A 143 -2.41 -16.10 -9.68
CA GLU A 143 -2.80 -17.32 -8.98
C GLU A 143 -3.88 -18.10 -9.73
N ASP A 144 -4.89 -17.42 -10.28
CA ASP A 144 -5.97 -18.03 -11.07
C ASP A 144 -5.44 -18.71 -12.33
N ALA A 145 -4.44 -18.12 -13.00
CA ALA A 145 -3.82 -18.72 -14.18
C ALA A 145 -3.27 -20.13 -13.89
N PHE A 146 -2.75 -20.37 -12.68
CA PHE A 146 -2.29 -21.69 -12.22
C PHE A 146 -3.42 -22.54 -11.66
N GLY A 147 -4.30 -21.95 -10.83
CA GLY A 147 -5.40 -22.64 -10.17
C GLY A 147 -6.42 -23.23 -11.15
N GLU A 148 -6.74 -22.55 -12.25
CA GLU A 148 -7.64 -23.06 -13.30
C GLU A 148 -7.10 -24.33 -13.99
N ALA A 149 -5.79 -24.59 -13.87
CA ALA A 149 -5.13 -25.77 -14.39
C ALA A 149 -4.83 -26.84 -13.31
N ASP A 150 -5.41 -26.69 -12.11
CA ASP A 150 -5.11 -27.51 -10.93
C ASP A 150 -3.60 -27.58 -10.60
N ASP A 151 -2.87 -26.50 -10.91
CA ASP A 151 -1.42 -26.36 -10.70
C ASP A 151 -1.15 -25.35 -9.59
N ALA A 152 -0.08 -25.56 -8.82
CA ALA A 152 0.32 -24.62 -7.79
C ALA A 152 1.19 -23.52 -8.39
N SER A 153 0.81 -22.27 -8.16
CA SER A 153 1.62 -21.12 -8.51
C SER A 153 2.96 -21.15 -7.76
N PRO A 154 4.10 -20.96 -8.46
CA PRO A 154 5.39 -20.79 -7.82
C PRO A 154 5.60 -19.40 -7.18
N LEU A 155 4.59 -18.53 -7.22
CA LEU A 155 4.64 -17.12 -6.82
C LEU A 155 3.74 -16.78 -5.62
N ALA A 156 3.00 -17.76 -5.08
CA ALA A 156 2.05 -17.52 -3.98
C ALA A 156 2.59 -16.70 -2.79
N PRO A 157 3.86 -16.86 -2.33
CA PRO A 157 4.42 -15.98 -1.30
C PRO A 157 4.57 -14.53 -1.77
N GLU A 158 5.11 -14.33 -2.96
CA GLU A 158 5.28 -13.02 -3.60
C GLU A 158 3.92 -12.35 -3.87
N ASP A 159 2.93 -13.10 -4.35
CA ASP A 159 1.56 -12.64 -4.59
C ASP A 159 0.87 -12.20 -3.29
N ALA A 160 1.03 -12.97 -2.22
CA ALA A 160 0.48 -12.60 -0.91
C ALA A 160 1.17 -11.36 -0.30
N GLU A 161 2.48 -11.23 -0.47
CA GLU A 161 3.22 -10.05 -0.01
C GLU A 161 2.80 -8.80 -0.79
N PHE A 162 2.77 -8.89 -2.12
CA PHE A 162 2.36 -7.79 -2.98
C PHE A 162 0.91 -7.37 -2.71
N ALA A 163 -0.03 -8.31 -2.65
CA ALA A 163 -1.43 -8.03 -2.34
C ALA A 163 -1.58 -7.24 -1.02
N LYS A 164 -0.83 -7.63 0.01
CA LYS A 164 -0.84 -6.93 1.30
C LYS A 164 -0.33 -5.48 1.18
N LEU A 165 0.78 -5.27 0.46
CA LEU A 165 1.37 -3.95 0.27
C LEU A 165 0.48 -3.04 -0.59
N ALA A 166 -0.06 -3.55 -1.70
CA ALA A 166 -0.99 -2.85 -2.56
C ALA A 166 -2.30 -2.50 -1.83
N THR A 167 -2.83 -3.40 -1.00
CA THR A 167 -4.01 -3.10 -0.16
C THR A 167 -3.74 -1.97 0.83
N ILE A 168 -2.55 -1.95 1.46
CA ILE A 168 -2.17 -0.85 2.36
C ILE A 168 -2.06 0.47 1.59
N ALA A 169 -1.41 0.46 0.43
CA ALA A 169 -1.29 1.65 -0.42
C ALA A 169 -2.67 2.19 -0.83
N LEU A 170 -3.56 1.32 -1.29
CA LEU A 170 -4.95 1.64 -1.63
C LEU A 170 -5.70 2.23 -0.43
N ALA A 171 -5.61 1.62 0.74
CA ALA A 171 -6.31 2.09 1.94
C ALA A 171 -5.82 3.48 2.38
N VAL A 172 -4.52 3.73 2.34
CA VAL A 172 -3.95 5.04 2.69
C VAL A 172 -4.35 6.09 1.66
N ALA A 173 -4.28 5.78 0.36
CA ALA A 173 -4.71 6.69 -0.71
C ALA A 173 -6.21 7.01 -0.62
N ALA A 174 -7.06 6.00 -0.39
CA ALA A 174 -8.50 6.19 -0.24
C ALA A 174 -8.87 7.07 0.96
N SER A 175 -8.04 7.07 2.02
CA SER A 175 -8.23 7.94 3.19
C SER A 175 -7.99 9.43 2.91
N LEU A 176 -7.38 9.76 1.77
CA LEU A 176 -7.18 11.15 1.33
C LEU A 176 -8.46 11.78 0.76
N SER A 177 -9.41 10.96 0.32
CA SER A 177 -10.69 11.42 -0.21
C SER A 177 -11.62 11.81 0.93
N PRO A 178 -12.32 12.97 0.85
CA PRO A 178 -13.35 13.28 1.83
C PRO A 178 -14.47 12.23 1.78
N PRO A 179 -15.13 11.94 2.91
CA PRO A 179 -16.31 11.07 2.89
C PRO A 179 -17.34 11.63 1.90
N PRO A 180 -18.09 10.78 1.18
CA PRO A 180 -19.05 11.24 0.18
C PRO A 180 -19.97 12.28 0.82
N SER A 181 -19.96 13.49 0.27
CA SER A 181 -20.85 14.55 0.72
C SER A 181 -22.29 14.10 0.44
N THR A 182 -23.10 14.03 1.49
CA THR A 182 -24.53 13.74 1.37
C THR A 182 -25.13 14.76 0.38
N PRO A 183 -25.84 14.32 -0.69
CA PRO A 183 -26.48 15.25 -1.59
C PRO A 183 -27.40 16.16 -0.79
N ALA A 184 -27.18 17.47 -0.86
CA ALA A 184 -28.07 18.45 -0.27
C ALA A 184 -29.47 18.22 -0.87
N THR A 185 -30.40 17.74 -0.06
CA THR A 185 -31.83 17.75 -0.40
C THR A 185 -32.21 19.21 -0.67
N ARG A 186 -32.53 19.47 -1.93
CA ARG A 186 -33.01 20.77 -2.39
C ARG A 186 -34.49 20.83 -2.00
N ASP A 187 -34.77 21.52 -0.89
CA ASP A 187 -36.14 21.90 -0.48
C ASP A 187 -36.80 22.84 -1.51
#